data_AF-A0A9W8JUF0-F1
#
_entry.id   AF-A0A9W8JUF0-F1
#
_cell.length_a   1.000
_cell.length_b   1.000
_cell.length_c   1.000
_cell.angle_alpha   90.00
_cell.angle_beta   90.00
_cell.angle_gamma   90.00
#
_symmetry.space_group_name_H-M   'P 1'
#
loop_
_entity.id
_entity.type
_entity.pdbx_description
1 polymer ?
#
loop_
_entity_poly.entity_id
_entity_poly.type
_entity_poly.pdbx_seq_one_letter_code
_entity_poly.pdbx_strand_id
1 'polypeptide(L)'
;MALLYLTSTAYPLATFSTGYLVDLFCPEDPVSLFSNLITSLRASPSTGSRFSTVLHIYEPVSEQSFFVNSILLAQRLEELDEFPIFLRLGSPIEVLQKIPDRLNDVLHSLRGLLHPSNAGIPLSYTLPADIPMDMTVALAGVLLDYAVAYMPIPSREHVLSGVPLDFYKSTLTWPRPNADAINGDVRENQWSIMKFSCPAQLAENHPALTPTKIINRIQVMFQKRLSILDDRTLKINTEHTTKTLAHVAF
;
A
#
# COMPACT_ATOMS: atom_id res chain seq x y z
N MET A 1 19.02 -0.42 -5.26
CA MET A 1 18.68 -1.85 -5.06
C MET A 1 17.21 -2.18 -5.36
N ALA A 2 16.24 -1.24 -5.35
CA ALA A 2 14.87 -1.47 -5.83
C ALA A 2 14.75 -1.73 -7.35
N LEU A 3 15.60 -1.10 -8.17
CA LEU A 3 15.62 -1.33 -9.62
C LEU A 3 15.96 -2.80 -10.00
N LEU A 4 16.71 -3.50 -9.15
CA LEU A 4 17.07 -4.92 -9.33
C LEU A 4 15.89 -5.87 -9.04
N TYR A 5 14.86 -5.41 -8.33
CA TYR A 5 13.68 -6.20 -8.00
C TYR A 5 12.52 -6.05 -8.99
N LEU A 6 12.65 -5.28 -10.07
CA LEU A 6 11.70 -5.24 -11.19
C LEU A 6 12.07 -6.23 -12.31
N THR A 7 13.01 -7.15 -12.03
CA THR A 7 13.38 -8.27 -12.93
C THR A 7 12.39 -9.45 -12.75
N SER A 8 12.51 -10.52 -13.54
CA SER A 8 11.45 -11.52 -13.79
C SER A 8 10.73 -12.15 -12.56
N THR A 9 11.30 -12.06 -11.36
CA THR A 9 10.71 -12.52 -10.09
C THR A 9 9.70 -11.54 -9.47
N ALA A 10 9.58 -10.31 -10.00
CA ALA A 10 8.65 -9.28 -9.53
C ALA A 10 7.20 -9.49 -9.97
N TYR A 11 6.95 -10.47 -10.85
CA TYR A 11 5.64 -10.67 -11.50
C TYR A 11 4.45 -10.70 -10.52
N PRO A 12 4.50 -11.41 -9.39
CA PRO A 12 3.36 -11.47 -8.50
C PRO A 12 3.13 -10.12 -7.80
N LEU A 13 4.18 -9.34 -7.56
CA LEU A 13 4.14 -8.18 -6.67
C LEU A 13 3.23 -7.07 -7.21
N ALA A 14 3.46 -6.61 -8.45
CA ALA A 14 2.68 -5.53 -9.04
C ALA A 14 1.16 -5.83 -9.18
N THR A 15 0.77 -7.11 -9.06
CA THR A 15 -0.63 -7.55 -9.03
C THR A 15 -1.20 -7.68 -7.62
N PHE A 16 -0.37 -7.69 -6.58
CA PHE A 16 -0.81 -7.89 -5.20
C PHE A 16 -0.99 -6.60 -4.40
N SER A 17 -0.19 -5.56 -4.63
CA SER A 17 -0.34 -4.30 -3.91
C SER A 17 -0.85 -3.20 -4.84
N THR A 18 -1.77 -2.36 -4.36
CA THR A 18 -2.23 -1.18 -5.09
C THR A 18 -1.07 -0.25 -5.38
N GLY A 19 -0.16 -0.05 -4.43
CA GLY A 19 0.99 0.82 -4.62
C GLY A 19 2.23 0.44 -3.84
N TYR A 20 3.34 1.05 -4.22
CA TYR A 20 4.66 0.93 -3.63
C TYR A 20 5.26 2.32 -3.41
N LEU A 21 5.70 2.60 -2.20
CA LEU A 21 6.50 3.78 -1.89
C LEU A 21 7.94 3.57 -2.38
N VAL A 22 8.51 4.60 -3.00
CA VAL A 22 9.94 4.67 -3.34
C VAL A 22 10.65 5.43 -2.22
N ASP A 23 11.28 4.71 -1.31
CA ASP A 23 11.92 5.25 -0.10
C ASP A 23 13.46 5.20 -0.13
N LEU A 24 14.05 4.65 -1.19
CA LEU A 24 15.49 4.39 -1.26
C LEU A 24 16.31 5.58 -1.77
N PHE A 25 15.71 6.49 -2.53
CA PHE A 25 16.38 7.64 -3.14
C PHE A 25 15.37 8.71 -3.56
N CYS A 26 15.80 9.98 -3.54
CA CYS A 26 15.04 11.11 -4.07
C CYS A 26 15.80 11.68 -5.28
N PRO A 27 15.31 11.46 -6.53
CA PRO A 27 15.93 12.03 -7.71
C PRO A 27 15.60 13.53 -7.85
N GLU A 28 16.45 14.30 -8.53
CA GLU A 28 16.23 15.75 -8.74
C GLU A 28 14.95 16.06 -9.56
N ASP A 29 14.61 15.19 -10.52
CA ASP A 29 13.39 15.27 -11.32
C ASP A 29 12.66 13.90 -11.30
N PRO A 30 11.89 13.61 -10.24
CA PRO A 30 11.21 12.32 -10.07
C PRO A 30 10.19 12.09 -11.18
N VAL A 31 9.47 13.13 -11.60
CA VAL A 31 8.42 13.01 -12.60
C VAL A 31 9.00 12.58 -13.95
N SER A 32 10.06 13.23 -14.42
CA SER A 32 10.71 12.87 -15.69
C SER A 32 11.37 11.50 -15.60
N LEU A 33 12.15 11.25 -14.54
CA LEU A 33 12.86 9.97 -14.36
C LEU A 33 11.88 8.79 -14.37
N PHE A 34 10.84 8.84 -13.56
CA PHE A 34 9.91 7.72 -13.42
C PHE A 34 8.96 7.59 -14.61
N SER A 35 8.62 8.69 -15.30
CA SER A 35 7.90 8.60 -16.58
C SER A 35 8.72 7.88 -17.65
N ASN A 36 10.02 8.17 -17.75
CA ASN A 36 10.93 7.52 -18.69
C ASN A 36 11.14 6.04 -18.35
N LEU A 37 11.23 5.71 -17.05
CA LEU A 37 11.30 4.33 -16.59
C LEU A 37 10.03 3.55 -16.97
N ILE A 38 8.84 4.07 -16.66
CA ILE A 38 7.56 3.41 -17.01
C ILE A 38 7.44 3.24 -18.52
N THR A 39 7.82 4.25 -19.31
CA THR A 39 7.83 4.17 -20.77
C THR A 39 8.72 3.03 -21.26
N SER A 40 9.93 2.93 -20.73
CA SER A 40 10.88 1.88 -21.09
C SER A 40 10.37 0.48 -20.71
N LEU A 41 9.76 0.34 -19.53
CA LEU A 41 9.16 -0.91 -19.06
C LEU A 41 7.93 -1.31 -19.88
N ARG A 42 7.12 -0.34 -20.33
CA ARG A 42 5.96 -0.55 -21.20
C ARG A 42 6.36 -0.95 -22.63
N ALA A 43 7.48 -0.42 -23.14
CA ALA A 43 7.98 -0.70 -24.48
C ALA A 43 8.60 -2.11 -24.61
N SER A 44 9.07 -2.69 -23.50
CA SER A 44 9.67 -4.03 -23.50
C SER A 44 8.62 -5.14 -23.66
N PRO A 45 8.78 -6.09 -24.60
CA PRO A 45 7.80 -7.18 -24.81
C PRO A 45 7.57 -8.06 -23.58
N SER A 46 8.59 -8.25 -22.72
CA SER A 46 8.50 -9.13 -21.55
C SER A 46 7.78 -8.49 -20.35
N THR A 47 7.71 -7.16 -20.32
CA THR A 47 7.16 -6.38 -19.20
C THR A 47 5.99 -5.49 -19.60
N GLY A 48 5.77 -5.27 -20.88
CA GLY A 48 4.84 -4.25 -21.39
C GLY A 48 3.42 -4.38 -20.87
N SER A 49 2.86 -5.59 -20.93
CA SER A 49 1.52 -5.86 -20.41
C SER A 49 1.42 -5.62 -18.90
N ARG A 50 2.48 -5.91 -18.14
CA ARG A 50 2.52 -5.80 -16.67
C ARG A 50 2.59 -4.35 -16.18
N PHE A 51 3.30 -3.50 -16.92
CA PHE A 51 3.45 -2.07 -16.60
C PHE A 51 2.44 -1.18 -17.32
N SER A 52 1.56 -1.75 -18.16
CA SER A 52 0.51 -1.00 -18.86
C SER A 52 -0.45 -0.29 -17.90
N THR A 53 -0.62 -0.82 -16.69
CA THR A 53 -1.49 -0.28 -15.64
C THR A 53 -0.72 0.46 -14.54
N VAL A 54 0.61 0.52 -14.62
CA VAL A 54 1.43 1.18 -13.59
C VAL A 54 1.49 2.68 -13.87
N LEU A 55 1.07 3.49 -12.90
CA LEU A 55 1.14 4.94 -12.86
C LEU A 55 2.13 5.36 -11.78
N HIS A 56 2.92 6.40 -12.03
CA HIS A 56 3.68 7.08 -10.99
C HIS A 56 2.83 8.20 -10.37
N ILE A 57 2.75 8.26 -9.04
CA ILE A 57 2.14 9.36 -8.30
C ILE A 57 3.24 10.05 -7.50
N TYR A 58 3.38 11.37 -7.68
CA TYR A 58 4.38 12.19 -7.01
C TYR A 58 3.71 13.14 -6.01
N GLU A 59 4.18 13.14 -4.76
CA GLU A 59 3.80 14.07 -3.72
C GLU A 59 4.93 15.11 -3.54
N PRO A 60 4.76 16.36 -3.98
CA PRO A 60 5.85 17.31 -4.09
C PRO A 60 6.32 17.91 -2.76
N VAL A 61 5.52 17.87 -1.69
CA VAL A 61 5.86 18.52 -0.41
C VAL A 61 6.89 17.71 0.37
N SER A 62 6.72 16.39 0.42
CA SER A 62 7.65 15.45 1.05
C SER A 62 8.58 14.76 0.04
N GLU A 63 8.50 15.16 -1.23
CA GLU A 63 9.23 14.57 -2.35
C GLU A 63 9.04 13.04 -2.47
N GLN A 64 7.88 12.52 -2.04
CA GLN A 64 7.58 11.10 -2.05
C GLN A 64 7.06 10.65 -3.42
N SER A 65 7.53 9.50 -3.87
CA SER A 65 7.13 8.88 -5.14
C SER A 65 6.48 7.54 -4.89
N PHE A 66 5.37 7.28 -5.58
CA PHE A 66 4.62 6.02 -5.50
C PHE A 66 4.47 5.40 -6.89
N PHE A 67 4.73 4.09 -7.02
CA PHE A 67 4.26 3.32 -8.17
C PHE A 67 2.95 2.65 -7.83
N VAL A 68 1.92 2.91 -8.62
CA VAL A 68 0.55 2.48 -8.33
C VAL A 68 -0.02 1.71 -9.50
N ASN A 69 -0.64 0.56 -9.23
CA ASN A 69 -1.46 -0.15 -10.19
C ASN A 69 -2.82 0.55 -10.30
N SER A 70 -3.07 1.21 -11.42
CA SER A 70 -4.25 2.04 -11.68
C SER A 70 -5.57 1.28 -11.54
N ILE A 71 -5.61 0.00 -11.91
CA ILE A 71 -6.80 -0.84 -11.81
C ILE A 71 -7.11 -1.13 -10.35
N LEU A 72 -6.09 -1.52 -9.57
CA LEU A 72 -6.26 -1.80 -8.14
C LEU A 72 -6.60 -0.53 -7.37
N LEU A 73 -6.01 0.62 -7.74
CA LEU A 73 -6.36 1.90 -7.14
C LEU A 73 -7.81 2.27 -7.44
N ALA A 74 -8.27 2.13 -8.69
CA ALA A 74 -9.67 2.42 -9.03
C ALA A 74 -10.64 1.59 -8.17
N GLN A 75 -10.40 0.28 -8.06
CA GLN A 75 -11.19 -0.60 -7.18
C GLN A 75 -11.11 -0.16 -5.72
N ARG A 76 -9.91 0.20 -5.24
CA ARG A 76 -9.70 0.67 -3.87
C ARG A 76 -10.50 1.93 -3.57
N LEU A 77 -10.60 2.85 -4.53
CA LEU A 77 -11.34 4.11 -4.40
C LEU A 77 -12.86 3.92 -4.37
N GLU A 78 -13.38 2.78 -4.87
CA GLU A 78 -14.79 2.38 -4.74
C GLU A 78 -15.09 1.77 -3.37
N GLU A 79 -14.11 1.13 -2.72
CA GLU A 79 -14.23 0.46 -1.43
C GLU A 79 -13.87 1.37 -0.22
N LEU A 80 -13.78 2.69 -0.45
CA LEU A 80 -13.31 3.67 0.54
C LEU A 80 -14.26 3.88 1.74
N ASP A 81 -15.56 3.61 1.56
CA ASP A 81 -16.55 3.74 2.63
C ASP A 81 -16.34 2.70 3.74
N GLU A 82 -15.68 1.59 3.40
CA GLU A 82 -15.35 0.58 4.39
C GLU A 82 -13.97 0.86 4.99
N PHE A 83 -12.93 1.05 4.17
CA PHE A 83 -11.53 1.15 4.60
C PHE A 83 -10.72 2.06 3.68
N PRO A 84 -9.61 2.65 4.15
CA PRO A 84 -9.00 2.47 5.47
C PRO A 84 -9.79 3.13 6.59
N ILE A 85 -9.60 2.64 7.81
CA ILE A 85 -10.05 3.36 9.01
C ILE A 85 -9.05 4.50 9.25
N PHE A 86 -9.55 5.73 9.27
CA PHE A 86 -8.73 6.92 9.45
C PHE A 86 -8.55 7.22 10.94
N LEU A 87 -7.29 7.37 11.37
CA LEU A 87 -6.93 7.64 12.75
C LEU A 87 -6.26 9.00 12.86
N ARG A 88 -6.90 9.95 13.55
CA ARG A 88 -6.27 11.22 13.91
C ARG A 88 -5.43 11.02 15.17
N LEU A 89 -4.13 11.30 15.05
CA LEU A 89 -3.15 11.08 16.12
C LEU A 89 -3.14 12.26 17.09
N GLY A 90 -4.16 12.29 17.95
CA GLY A 90 -4.27 13.20 19.08
C GLY A 90 -3.96 12.53 20.42
N SER A 91 -4.33 13.22 21.48
CA SER A 91 -4.43 12.68 22.84
C SER A 91 -5.79 13.15 23.37
N PRO A 92 -6.83 12.30 23.29
CA PRO A 92 -6.81 10.90 22.83
C PRO A 92 -6.64 10.74 21.30
N ILE A 93 -6.26 9.53 20.86
CA ILE A 93 -6.31 9.14 19.44
C ILE A 93 -7.78 8.99 19.03
N GLU A 94 -8.16 9.56 17.89
CA GLU A 94 -9.55 9.62 17.42
C GLU A 94 -9.75 8.78 16.16
N VAL A 95 -10.76 7.91 16.15
CA VAL A 95 -11.21 7.20 14.95
C VAL A 95 -12.21 8.06 14.19
N LEU A 96 -11.84 8.51 13.00
CA LEU A 96 -12.71 9.36 12.19
C LEU A 96 -13.83 8.52 11.55
N GLN A 97 -15.06 9.02 11.64
CA GLN A 97 -16.24 8.35 11.07
C GLN A 97 -16.42 8.62 9.57
N LYS A 98 -15.72 9.63 9.03
CA LYS A 98 -15.76 9.99 7.62
C LYS A 98 -14.37 10.36 7.12
N ILE A 99 -14.18 10.22 5.81
CA ILE A 99 -13.01 10.73 5.11
C ILE A 99 -12.96 12.27 5.31
N PRO A 100 -11.81 12.84 5.70
CA PRO A 100 -11.65 14.29 5.76
C PRO A 100 -11.95 14.94 4.40
N ASP A 101 -12.68 16.06 4.39
CA ASP A 101 -13.20 16.65 3.16
C ASP A 101 -12.06 16.96 2.15
N ARG A 102 -10.93 17.52 2.61
CA ARG A 102 -9.75 17.78 1.76
C ARG A 102 -9.13 16.50 1.17
N LEU A 103 -9.05 15.43 1.97
CA LEU A 103 -8.55 14.16 1.46
C LEU A 103 -9.54 13.59 0.42
N ASN A 104 -10.84 13.75 0.65
CA ASN A 104 -11.86 13.33 -0.30
C ASN A 104 -11.77 14.09 -1.64
N ASP A 105 -11.41 15.37 -1.63
CA ASP A 105 -11.17 16.14 -2.86
C ASP A 105 -10.01 15.55 -3.69
N VAL A 106 -8.91 15.20 -3.03
CA VAL A 106 -7.75 14.56 -3.67
C VAL A 106 -8.13 13.18 -4.23
N LEU A 107 -8.85 12.38 -3.45
CA LEU A 107 -9.35 11.07 -3.87
C LEU A 107 -10.34 11.20 -5.03
N HIS A 108 -11.17 12.23 -5.06
CA HIS A 108 -12.07 12.52 -6.19
C HIS A 108 -11.28 12.88 -7.45
N SER A 109 -10.22 13.68 -7.34
CA SER A 109 -9.32 13.94 -8.47
C SER A 109 -8.69 12.65 -9.01
N LEU A 110 -8.22 11.77 -8.12
CA LEU A 110 -7.69 10.46 -8.52
C LEU A 110 -8.75 9.57 -9.18
N ARG A 111 -10.00 9.56 -8.70
CA ARG A 111 -11.11 8.86 -9.38
C ARG A 111 -11.33 9.41 -10.79
N GLY A 112 -11.35 10.74 -10.92
CA GLY A 112 -11.47 11.42 -12.21
C GLY A 112 -10.34 11.04 -13.17
N LEU A 113 -9.10 10.97 -12.69
CA LEU A 113 -7.92 10.54 -13.44
C LEU A 113 -8.04 9.09 -13.94
N LEU A 114 -8.57 8.20 -13.10
CA LEU A 114 -8.69 6.78 -13.37
C LEU A 114 -9.98 6.39 -14.10
N HIS A 115 -10.82 7.36 -14.45
CA HIS A 115 -12.11 7.09 -15.09
C HIS A 115 -11.91 6.45 -16.48
N PRO A 116 -12.67 5.39 -16.84
CA PRO A 116 -12.51 4.68 -18.11
C PRO A 116 -12.71 5.54 -19.37
N SER A 117 -13.40 6.68 -19.25
CA SER A 117 -13.63 7.62 -20.36
C SER A 117 -12.40 8.45 -20.73
N ASN A 118 -11.33 8.42 -19.93
CA ASN A 118 -10.11 9.15 -20.26
C ASN A 118 -9.35 8.45 -21.39
N ALA A 119 -8.71 9.23 -22.27
CA ALA A 119 -7.97 8.74 -23.43
C ALA A 119 -6.74 7.87 -23.11
N GLY A 120 -6.43 7.67 -21.83
CA GLY A 120 -5.35 6.85 -21.31
C GLY A 120 -4.96 7.27 -19.89
N ILE A 121 -4.26 6.38 -19.19
CA ILE A 121 -3.67 6.68 -17.89
C ILE A 121 -2.33 7.37 -18.14
N PRO A 122 -2.07 8.56 -17.56
CA PRO A 122 -0.79 9.21 -17.73
C PRO A 122 0.35 8.36 -17.15
N LEU A 123 1.59 8.67 -17.54
CA LEU A 123 2.76 8.00 -16.98
C LEU A 123 3.02 8.43 -15.53
N SER A 124 2.80 9.72 -15.25
CA SER A 124 2.94 10.32 -13.93
C SER A 124 1.79 11.27 -13.62
N TYR A 125 1.46 11.39 -12.35
CA TYR A 125 0.51 12.36 -11.81
C TYR A 125 1.13 13.04 -10.58
N THR A 126 1.21 14.37 -10.60
CA THR A 126 1.71 15.15 -9.45
C THR A 126 0.52 15.61 -8.61
N LEU A 127 0.59 15.31 -7.31
CA LEU A 127 -0.40 15.74 -6.35
C LEU A 127 -0.33 17.27 -6.13
N PRO A 128 -1.46 17.92 -5.79
CA PRO A 128 -1.47 19.32 -5.39
C PRO A 128 -0.48 19.61 -4.25
N ALA A 129 0.32 20.67 -4.39
CA ALA A 129 1.36 21.04 -3.43
C ALA A 129 0.83 21.67 -2.13
N ASP A 130 -0.46 21.95 -2.05
CA ASP A 130 -1.14 22.53 -0.90
C ASP A 130 -1.78 21.46 0.02
N ILE A 131 -1.56 20.18 -0.27
CA ILE A 131 -2.00 19.07 0.59
C ILE A 131 -1.16 19.09 1.87
N PRO A 132 -1.77 19.27 3.06
CA PRO A 132 -1.01 19.27 4.29
C PRO A 132 -0.48 17.86 4.63
N MET A 133 0.64 17.79 5.35
CA MET A 133 1.36 16.55 5.65
C MET A 133 0.50 15.47 6.33
N ASP A 134 -0.47 15.87 7.16
CA ASP A 134 -1.38 14.93 7.82
C ASP A 134 -2.28 14.18 6.82
N MET A 135 -2.64 14.84 5.71
CA MET A 135 -3.40 14.26 4.61
C MET A 135 -2.51 13.41 3.70
N THR A 136 -1.24 13.79 3.49
CA THR A 136 -0.32 13.00 2.64
C THR A 136 -0.02 11.64 3.27
N VAL A 137 0.16 11.58 4.60
CA VAL A 137 0.33 10.31 5.33
C VAL A 137 -0.92 9.42 5.21
N ALA A 138 -2.12 10.01 5.36
CA ALA A 138 -3.36 9.26 5.19
C ALA A 138 -3.56 8.76 3.74
N LEU A 139 -3.22 9.61 2.76
CA LEU A 139 -3.25 9.26 1.34
C LEU A 139 -2.28 8.11 1.04
N ALA A 140 -1.06 8.14 1.57
CA ALA A 140 -0.11 7.03 1.44
C ALA A 140 -0.71 5.72 1.97
N GLY A 141 -1.40 5.75 3.13
CA GLY A 141 -2.13 4.58 3.64
C GLY A 141 -3.18 4.05 2.67
N VAL A 142 -3.91 4.92 1.96
CA VAL A 142 -4.86 4.51 0.90
C VAL A 142 -4.13 3.88 -0.28
N LEU A 143 -3.07 4.54 -0.79
CA LEU A 143 -2.29 4.08 -1.95
C LEU A 143 -1.59 2.74 -1.69
N LEU A 144 -1.23 2.44 -0.45
CA LEU A 144 -0.52 1.23 -0.03
C LEU A 144 -1.45 0.11 0.47
N ASP A 145 -2.78 0.24 0.30
CA ASP A 145 -3.81 -0.70 0.78
C ASP A 145 -3.82 -0.95 2.30
N TYR A 146 -3.33 0.00 3.10
CA TYR A 146 -3.38 -0.20 4.55
C TYR A 146 -4.82 -0.29 5.02
N ALA A 147 -5.07 -1.14 6.02
CA ALA A 147 -6.38 -1.20 6.67
C ALA A 147 -6.61 0.03 7.57
N VAL A 148 -5.53 0.71 7.97
CA VAL A 148 -5.55 1.85 8.86
C VAL A 148 -4.67 2.94 8.27
N ALA A 149 -5.19 4.16 8.20
CA ALA A 149 -4.50 5.32 7.68
C ALA A 149 -4.35 6.38 8.78
N TYR A 150 -3.11 6.73 9.10
CA TYR A 150 -2.81 7.72 10.13
C TYR A 150 -2.90 9.15 9.60
N MET A 151 -3.33 10.04 10.47
CA MET A 151 -3.35 11.48 10.27
C MET A 151 -2.60 12.14 11.44
N PRO A 152 -1.28 12.36 11.31
CA PRO A 152 -0.50 13.02 12.35
C PRO A 152 -0.98 14.45 12.61
N ILE A 153 -0.79 14.95 13.83
CA ILE A 153 -0.99 16.37 14.13
C ILE A 153 0.41 17.02 14.13
N PRO A 154 0.70 18.02 13.29
CA PRO A 154 2.07 18.56 13.13
C PRO A 154 2.75 19.02 14.43
N SER A 155 1.97 19.42 15.45
CA SER A 155 2.49 19.87 16.73
C SER A 155 2.78 18.75 17.74
N ARG A 156 2.58 17.49 17.37
CA ARG A 156 2.69 16.35 18.28
C ARG A 156 3.58 15.26 17.70
N GLU A 157 4.86 15.39 18.01
CA GLU A 157 5.82 14.31 17.81
C GLU A 157 5.53 13.16 18.79
N HIS A 158 5.84 11.93 18.39
CA HIS A 158 5.85 10.76 19.28
C HIS A 158 4.51 10.36 19.92
N VAL A 159 3.36 10.68 19.31
CA VAL A 159 2.03 10.28 19.84
C VAL A 159 1.90 8.77 20.09
N LEU A 160 2.62 7.95 19.32
CA LEU A 160 2.61 6.49 19.45
C LEU A 160 3.73 5.93 20.36
N SER A 161 4.62 6.76 20.89
CA SER A 161 5.67 6.31 21.80
C SER A 161 5.07 5.79 23.10
N GLY A 162 5.47 4.58 23.49
CA GLY A 162 4.94 3.92 24.69
C GLY A 162 3.50 3.40 24.54
N VAL A 163 2.88 3.57 23.37
CA VAL A 163 1.55 3.00 23.07
C VAL A 163 1.72 1.57 22.55
N PRO A 164 0.99 0.58 23.07
CA PRO A 164 0.97 -0.76 22.49
C PRO A 164 0.40 -0.72 21.06
N LEU A 165 1.15 -1.24 20.10
CA LEU A 165 0.76 -1.32 18.70
C LEU A 165 0.56 -2.77 18.28
N ASP A 166 -0.54 -3.03 17.57
CA ASP A 166 -0.76 -4.25 16.82
C ASP A 166 -0.08 -4.13 15.46
N PHE A 167 0.89 -5.02 15.20
CA PHE A 167 1.62 -5.13 13.94
C PHE A 167 1.03 -6.24 13.10
N TYR A 168 0.78 -5.96 11.83
CA TYR A 168 0.30 -6.92 10.84
C TYR A 168 1.36 -7.09 9.76
N LYS A 169 1.64 -8.34 9.40
CA LYS A 169 2.55 -8.68 8.31
C LYS A 169 1.90 -9.73 7.43
N SER A 170 1.65 -9.36 6.17
CA SER A 170 1.15 -10.30 5.16
C SER A 170 2.30 -10.80 4.30
N THR A 171 2.35 -12.12 4.15
CA THR A 171 3.37 -12.84 3.40
C THR A 171 2.71 -13.70 2.33
N LEU A 172 3.12 -13.51 1.08
CA LEU A 172 2.80 -14.40 -0.04
C LEU A 172 3.75 -15.59 0.00
N THR A 173 3.23 -16.81 -0.05
CA THR A 173 4.04 -18.04 -0.12
C THR A 173 3.69 -18.88 -1.35
N TRP A 174 4.69 -19.58 -1.88
CA TRP A 174 4.54 -20.46 -3.04
C TRP A 174 5.56 -21.58 -3.01
N PRO A 175 5.27 -22.76 -3.60
CA PRO A 175 6.20 -23.87 -3.58
C PRO A 175 7.48 -23.52 -4.34
N ARG A 176 8.64 -23.85 -3.76
CA ARG A 176 9.90 -23.78 -4.47
C ARG A 176 10.02 -25.00 -5.39
N PRO A 177 10.37 -24.83 -6.69
CA PRO A 177 10.67 -25.97 -7.54
C PRO A 177 11.85 -26.73 -6.94
N ASN A 178 11.59 -27.90 -6.36
CA ASN A 178 12.62 -28.73 -5.75
C ASN A 178 13.33 -29.50 -6.88
N ALA A 179 14.53 -29.05 -7.26
CA ALA A 179 15.42 -29.88 -8.07
C ALA A 179 16.05 -31.02 -7.25
N ASP A 180 16.25 -30.82 -5.94
CA ASP A 180 17.12 -31.68 -5.11
C ASP A 180 16.54 -32.11 -3.75
N ALA A 181 15.22 -32.19 -3.57
CA ALA A 181 14.65 -32.61 -2.28
C ALA A 181 14.77 -34.12 -2.04
N ILE A 182 15.96 -34.53 -1.62
CA ILE A 182 16.28 -35.91 -1.19
C ILE A 182 15.60 -36.25 0.16
N ASN A 183 15.14 -35.25 0.92
CA ASN A 183 14.62 -35.43 2.30
C ASN A 183 13.15 -35.02 2.51
N GLY A 184 12.35 -34.83 1.46
CA GLY A 184 10.90 -34.58 1.61
C GLY A 184 10.48 -33.22 2.20
N ASP A 185 11.41 -32.37 2.66
CA ASP A 185 11.09 -31.02 3.10
C ASP A 185 10.75 -30.12 1.90
N VAL A 186 9.48 -29.75 1.78
CA VAL A 186 9.02 -28.74 0.83
C VAL A 186 9.40 -27.37 1.36
N ARG A 187 10.47 -26.77 0.82
CA ARG A 187 10.79 -25.37 1.08
C ARG A 187 9.79 -24.49 0.33
N GLU A 188 9.06 -23.65 1.06
CA GLU A 188 8.23 -22.61 0.45
C GLU A 188 9.08 -21.35 0.25
N ASN A 189 8.92 -20.70 -0.90
CA ASN A 189 9.36 -19.33 -1.07
C ASN A 189 8.37 -18.41 -0.35
N GLN A 190 8.86 -17.32 0.23
CA GLN A 190 8.05 -16.38 0.98
C GLN A 190 8.41 -14.95 0.61
N TRP A 191 7.41 -14.07 0.52
CA TRP A 191 7.60 -12.66 0.23
C TRP A 191 6.68 -11.79 1.09
N SER A 192 7.24 -10.81 1.80
CA SER A 192 6.43 -9.85 2.57
C SER A 192 5.82 -8.81 1.64
N ILE A 193 4.50 -8.79 1.52
CA ILE A 193 3.79 -7.89 0.59
C ILE A 193 3.18 -6.67 1.30
N MET A 194 2.92 -6.76 2.60
CA MET A 194 2.34 -5.67 3.39
C MET A 194 2.82 -5.76 4.84
N LYS A 195 3.16 -4.60 5.41
CA LYS A 195 3.40 -4.42 6.84
C LYS A 195 2.80 -3.09 7.27
N PHE A 196 2.05 -3.09 8.34
CA PHE A 196 1.56 -1.86 8.98
C PHE A 196 1.26 -2.13 10.45
N SER A 197 0.92 -1.08 11.19
CA SER A 197 0.50 -1.19 12.59
C SER A 197 -0.70 -0.30 12.90
N CYS A 198 -1.42 -0.61 13.98
CA CYS A 198 -2.44 0.25 14.58
C CYS A 198 -2.36 0.23 16.12
N PRO A 199 -2.81 1.27 16.84
CA PRO A 199 -2.84 1.25 18.29
C PRO A 199 -3.80 0.18 18.82
N ALA A 200 -3.29 -0.77 19.62
CA ALA A 200 -4.04 -1.95 20.06
C ALA A 200 -5.25 -1.59 20.93
N GLN A 201 -5.11 -0.57 21.77
CA GLN A 201 -6.15 -0.08 22.68
C GLN A 201 -7.43 0.41 21.96
N LEU A 202 -7.37 0.72 20.67
CA LEU A 202 -8.56 1.17 19.92
C LEU A 202 -9.55 0.03 19.69
N ALA A 203 -9.11 -1.22 19.70
CA ALA A 203 -9.98 -2.38 19.48
C ALA A 203 -11.06 -2.54 20.57
N GLU A 204 -10.84 -1.97 21.76
CA GLU A 204 -11.80 -2.01 22.88
C GLU A 204 -13.08 -1.25 22.56
N ASN A 205 -12.95 -0.09 21.90
CA ASN A 205 -14.07 0.80 21.58
C ASN A 205 -14.49 0.74 20.11
N HIS A 206 -13.65 0.15 19.24
CA HIS A 206 -13.88 0.07 17.80
C HIS A 206 -13.68 -1.38 17.32
N PRO A 207 -14.74 -2.21 17.33
CA PRO A 207 -14.65 -3.64 16.99
C PRO A 207 -14.04 -3.93 15.61
N ALA A 208 -14.14 -2.99 14.67
CA ALA A 208 -13.53 -3.09 13.34
C ALA A 208 -11.98 -3.11 13.37
N LEU A 209 -11.37 -2.58 14.43
CA LEU A 209 -9.92 -2.58 14.66
C LEU A 209 -9.42 -3.81 15.44
N THR A 210 -10.29 -4.75 15.77
CA THR A 210 -9.84 -6.01 16.40
C THR A 210 -8.91 -6.78 15.43
N PRO A 211 -7.86 -7.45 15.93
CA PRO A 211 -6.94 -8.20 15.08
C PRO A 211 -7.63 -9.19 14.14
N THR A 212 -8.64 -9.91 14.63
CA THR A 212 -9.44 -10.85 13.82
C THR A 212 -10.12 -10.16 12.65
N LYS A 213 -10.71 -8.97 12.84
CA LYS A 213 -11.41 -8.25 11.77
C LYS A 213 -10.42 -7.71 10.73
N ILE A 214 -9.29 -7.16 11.17
CA ILE A 214 -8.22 -6.68 10.30
C ILE A 214 -7.65 -7.84 9.47
N ILE A 215 -7.28 -8.96 10.10
CA ILE A 215 -6.73 -10.15 9.42
C ILE A 215 -7.73 -10.68 8.39
N ASN A 216 -8.99 -10.90 8.78
CA ASN A 216 -10.01 -11.41 7.88
C ASN A 216 -10.18 -10.50 6.65
N ARG A 217 -10.15 -9.18 6.86
CA ARG A 217 -10.27 -8.24 5.74
C ARG A 217 -9.08 -8.33 4.79
N ILE A 218 -7.86 -8.32 5.34
CA ILE A 218 -6.63 -8.46 4.55
C ILE A 218 -6.67 -9.77 3.74
N GLN A 219 -7.10 -10.86 4.38
CA GLN A 219 -7.27 -12.15 3.71
C GLN A 219 -8.29 -12.08 2.57
N VAL A 220 -9.48 -11.52 2.80
CA VAL A 220 -10.51 -11.36 1.75
C VAL A 220 -9.98 -10.52 0.58
N MET A 221 -9.32 -9.40 0.87
CA MET A 221 -8.73 -8.53 -0.15
C MET A 221 -7.69 -9.26 -1.00
N PHE A 222 -6.73 -9.94 -0.37
CA PHE A 222 -5.71 -10.67 -1.13
C PHE A 222 -6.24 -11.95 -1.79
N GLN A 223 -7.25 -12.61 -1.23
CA GLN A 223 -7.92 -13.75 -1.87
C GLN A 223 -8.61 -13.34 -3.18
N LYS A 224 -9.31 -12.20 -3.19
CA LYS A 224 -9.91 -11.61 -4.40
C LYS A 224 -8.84 -11.35 -5.47
N ARG A 225 -7.64 -10.89 -5.08
CA ARG A 225 -6.51 -10.67 -5.99
C ARG A 225 -5.90 -11.98 -6.48
N LEU A 226 -5.71 -12.95 -5.59
CA LEU A 226 -5.22 -14.29 -5.92
C LEU A 226 -6.13 -14.99 -6.94
N SER A 227 -7.46 -14.86 -6.81
CA SER A 227 -8.39 -15.50 -7.74
C SER A 227 -8.25 -15.01 -9.19
N ILE A 228 -7.71 -13.82 -9.41
CA ILE A 228 -7.46 -13.27 -10.76
C ILE A 228 -6.27 -13.97 -11.42
N LEU A 229 -5.32 -14.46 -10.63
CA LEU A 229 -4.09 -15.09 -11.14
C LEU A 229 -4.28 -16.56 -11.52
N ASP A 230 -5.37 -17.19 -11.05
CA ASP A 230 -5.68 -18.62 -11.20
C ASP A 230 -4.53 -19.57 -10.77
N ASP A 231 -3.64 -19.11 -9.90
CA ASP A 231 -2.54 -19.90 -9.35
C ASP A 231 -2.89 -20.39 -7.94
N ARG A 232 -3.34 -21.64 -7.85
CA ARG A 232 -3.71 -22.30 -6.59
C ARG A 232 -2.52 -22.61 -5.68
N THR A 233 -1.29 -22.47 -6.17
CA THR A 233 -0.09 -22.71 -5.39
C THR A 233 0.28 -21.51 -4.51
N LEU A 234 -0.22 -20.33 -4.88
CA LEU A 234 -0.04 -19.11 -4.11
C LEU A 234 -0.93 -19.09 -2.87
N LYS A 235 -0.34 -18.75 -1.73
CA LYS A 235 -1.05 -18.61 -0.45
C LYS A 235 -0.69 -17.28 0.20
N ILE A 236 -1.62 -16.75 0.98
CA ILE A 236 -1.41 -15.55 1.78
C ILE A 236 -1.55 -15.91 3.25
N ASN A 237 -0.50 -15.62 4.01
CA ASN A 237 -0.53 -15.70 5.46
C ASN A 237 -0.46 -14.28 6.03
N THR A 238 -1.25 -13.98 7.07
CA THR A 238 -1.16 -12.71 7.79
C THR A 238 -0.88 -12.98 9.26
N GLU A 239 0.26 -12.49 9.72
CA GLU A 239 0.72 -12.60 11.10
C GLU A 239 0.33 -11.34 11.87
N HIS A 240 -0.08 -11.51 13.13
CA HIS A 240 -0.35 -10.42 14.07
C HIS A 240 0.54 -10.56 15.31
N THR A 241 1.09 -9.45 15.77
CA THR A 241 1.82 -9.37 17.04
C THR A 241 1.56 -8.02 17.69
N THR A 242 1.46 -7.97 19.02
CA THR A 242 1.37 -6.71 19.77
C THR A 242 2.71 -6.37 20.38
N LYS A 243 3.21 -5.14 20.19
CA LYS A 243 4.45 -4.66 20.81
C LYS A 243 4.35 -3.20 21.21
N THR A 244 5.01 -2.83 22.30
CA THR A 244 5.20 -1.44 22.69
C THR A 244 6.59 -1.00 22.28
N LEU A 245 6.69 0.12 21.57
CA LEU A 245 7.96 0.69 21.13
C LEU A 245 8.25 1.98 21.90
N ALA A 246 9.51 2.17 22.31
CA ALA A 246 9.93 3.39 22.99
C ALA A 246 9.82 4.63 22.06
N HIS A 247 10.16 4.44 20.79
CA HIS A 247 10.15 5.50 19.78
C HIS A 247 9.45 5.00 18.52
N VAL A 248 8.46 5.77 18.09
CA VAL A 248 7.80 5.62 16.79
C VAL A 248 7.88 6.98 16.10
N ALA A 249 8.44 6.98 14.90
CA ALA A 249 8.53 8.15 14.03
C ALA A 249 7.68 7.91 12.77
N PHE A 250 7.13 9.01 12.23
CA PHE A 250 6.42 9.05 10.96
C PHE A 250 7.31 9.68 9.90
#